data_AF-A0A1V5YAT8-F1
#
_entry.id   AF-A0A1V5YAT8-F1
#
_cell.length_a   1.000
_cell.length_b   1.000
_cell.length_c   1.000
_cell.angle_alpha   90.00
_cell.angle_beta   90.00
_cell.angle_gamma   90.00
#
_symmetry.space_group_name_H-M   'P 1'
#
loop_
_entity.id
_entity.type
_entity.pdbx_description
1 polymer ?
#
loop_
_entity_poly.entity_id
_entity_poly.type
_entity_poly.pdbx_seq_one_letter_code
_entity_poly.pdbx_strand_id
1 'polypeptide(L)' 'MLVYNPADLGKAEGYAVRIASAVGKKKRLEIQAKAAEAGLKVLNATGGA' A
#
# COMPACT_ATOMS: atom_id res chain seq x y z
N MET A 1 7.13 5.74 -1.52
CA MET A 1 6.30 5.93 -2.74
C MET A 1 4.82 6.01 -2.37
N LEU A 2 4.03 6.90 -2.98
CA LEU A 2 2.58 6.99 -2.77
C LEU A 2 1.84 5.98 -3.64
N VAL A 3 0.95 5.21 -3.04
CA VAL A 3 0.22 4.11 -3.68
C VAL A 3 -1.29 4.37 -3.57
N TYR A 4 -1.97 4.34 -4.71
CA TYR A 4 -3.42 4.59 -4.80
C TYR A 4 -4.22 3.33 -5.08
N ASN A 5 -3.58 2.34 -5.68
CA ASN A 5 -4.17 1.09 -6.12
C ASN A 5 -3.14 -0.05 -5.96
N PRO A 6 -3.58 -1.31 -5.97
CA PRO A 6 -2.67 -2.45 -5.88
C PRO A 6 -1.74 -2.64 -7.08
N ALA A 7 -1.99 -2.01 -8.24
CA ALA A 7 -1.09 -2.11 -9.39
C ALA A 7 0.18 -1.27 -9.22
N ASP A 8 0.10 -0.18 -8.45
CA ASP A 8 1.27 0.63 -8.06
C ASP A 8 2.27 -0.13 -7.17
N LEU A 9 1.85 -1.22 -6.51
CA LEU A 9 2.74 -2.06 -5.70
C LEU A 9 3.85 -2.69 -6.53
N GLY A 10 3.57 -3.08 -7.78
CA GLY A 10 4.58 -3.68 -8.68
C GLY A 10 5.69 -2.70 -9.09
N LYS A 11 5.42 -1.39 -9.03
CA LYS A 11 6.44 -0.36 -9.28
C LYS A 11 7.22 0.03 -8.02
N ALA A 12 6.77 -0.44 -6.86
CA ALA A 12 7.37 -0.10 -5.58
C ALA A 12 8.32 -1.18 -5.06
N GLU A 13 8.65 -2.18 -5.87
CA GLU A 13 9.64 -3.21 -5.56
C GLU A 13 10.98 -2.56 -5.17
N GLY A 14 11.46 -2.86 -3.96
CA GLY A 14 12.65 -2.23 -3.38
C GLY A 14 12.43 -0.91 -2.62
N TYR A 15 11.20 -0.38 -2.56
CA TYR A 15 10.87 0.86 -1.86
C TYR A 15 9.79 0.67 -0.80
N ALA A 16 9.82 1.50 0.25
CA ALA A 16 8.74 1.59 1.21
C ALA A 16 7.52 2.33 0.59
N VAL A 17 6.34 1.73 0.72
CA VAL A 17 5.08 2.25 0.16
C VAL A 17 4.25 2.97 1.22
N ARG A 18 3.57 4.03 0.80
CA ARG A 18 2.62 4.79 1.62
C ARG A 18 1.29 4.83 0.88
N ILE A 19 0.24 4.31 1.51
CA ILE A 19 -1.10 4.29 0.93
C ILE A 19 -1.70 5.69 1.01
N ALA A 20 -2.21 6.22 -0.11
CA ALA A 20 -2.76 7.56 -0.15
C ALA A 20 -4.02 7.70 0.75
N SER A 21 -4.28 8.93 1.23
CA SER A 21 -5.42 9.17 2.12
C SER A 21 -6.77 8.91 1.42
N ALA A 22 -6.85 9.24 0.13
CA ALA A 22 -8.03 9.03 -0.71
C ALA A 22 -8.42 7.55 -0.93
N VAL A 23 -7.57 6.60 -0.54
CA VAL A 23 -7.86 5.17 -0.67
C VAL A 23 -8.79 4.72 0.44
N GLY A 24 -10.01 4.31 0.08
CA GLY A 24 -11.00 3.78 1.02
C GLY A 24 -10.56 2.47 1.68
N LYS A 25 -11.16 2.15 2.85
CA LYS A 25 -10.82 0.98 3.68
C LYS A 25 -10.70 -0.33 2.91
N LYS A 26 -11.63 -0.62 1.98
CA LYS A 26 -11.64 -1.86 1.19
C LYS A 26 -10.36 -2.04 0.37
N LYS A 27 -9.99 -1.01 -0.42
CA LYS A 27 -8.76 -1.02 -1.22
C LYS A 27 -7.50 -0.98 -0.35
N ARG A 28 -7.53 -0.32 0.81
CA ARG A 28 -6.40 -0.33 1.76
C ARG A 28 -6.06 -1.73 2.24
N LEU A 29 -7.07 -2.54 2.56
CA LEU A 29 -6.88 -3.93 2.98
C LEU A 29 -6.29 -4.78 1.85
N GLU A 30 -6.80 -4.64 0.63
CA GLU A 30 -6.23 -5.33 -0.54
C GLU A 30 -4.79 -4.92 -0.82
N ILE A 31 -4.47 -3.63 -0.72
CA ILE A 31 -3.10 -3.12 -0.90
C ILE A 31 -2.18 -3.64 0.19
N GLN A 32 -2.63 -3.72 1.44
CA GLN A 32 -1.84 -4.30 2.53
C GLN A 32 -1.60 -5.79 2.33
N ALA A 33 -2.64 -6.55 1.98
CA ALA A 33 -2.50 -7.98 1.70
C ALA A 33 -1.49 -8.22 0.57
N LYS A 34 -1.65 -7.53 -0.56
CA LYS A 34 -0.72 -7.63 -1.69
C LYS A 34 0.68 -7.11 -1.37
N ALA A 35 0.80 -6.06 -0.58
CA ALA A 35 2.10 -5.55 -0.15
C ALA A 35 2.81 -6.55 0.76
N ALA A 36 2.08 -7.20 1.68
CA ALA A 36 2.63 -8.25 2.54
C ALA A 36 3.07 -9.47 1.74
N GLU A 37 2.26 -9.92 0.76
CA GLU A 37 2.59 -11.01 -0.15
C GLU A 37 3.82 -10.68 -1.02
N ALA A 38 3.95 -9.42 -1.45
CA ALA A 38 5.07 -8.93 -2.23
C ALA A 38 6.32 -8.56 -1.38
N GLY A 39 6.28 -8.74 -0.05
CA GLY A 39 7.39 -8.37 0.84
C GLY A 39 7.67 -6.86 0.92
N LEU A 40 6.69 -6.03 0.55
CA LEU A 40 6.80 -4.57 0.53
C LEU A 40 6.48 -3.97 1.90
N LYS A 41 7.31 -3.01 2.34
CA LYS A 41 7.12 -2.32 3.63
C LYS A 41 6.11 -1.18 3.50
N VAL A 42 4.93 -1.35 4.08
CA VAL A 42 3.88 -0.31 4.14
C VAL A 42 4.08 0.60 5.35
N LEU A 43 4.31 1.89 5.10
CA LEU A 43 4.60 2.89 6.15
C LEU A 43 3.35 3.28 6.98
N ASN A 44 2.16 3.11 6.42
CA ASN A 44 0.89 3.46 7.07
C ASN A 44 -0.13 2.31 6.97
N ALA A 45 0.28 1.12 7.44
CA ALA A 45 -0.56 -0.07 7.47
C ALA A 45 -1.81 0.13 8.36
N THR A 46 -1.64 0.72 9.53
CA THR A 46 -2.74 0.98 10.46
C THR A 46 -3.22 2.42 10.30
N GLY A 47 -4.23 2.64 9.46
CA GLY A 47 -5.06 3.86 9.46
C GLY A 47 -4.31 5.19 9.35
N GLY A 48 -4.31 5.80 8.15
CA GLY A 48 -4.05 7.24 8.07
C GLY A 48 -5.08 7.99 8.92
N ALA A 49 -4.58 8.91 9.77
CA ALA A 49 -5.34 9.84 10.60
C ALA A 49 -6.51 10.51 9.86
#